data_AF-A0A382PZD8-F1
#
_entry.id   AF-A0A382PZD8-F1
#
_cell.length_a   1.000
_cell.length_b   1.000
_cell.length_c   1.000
_cell.angle_alpha   90.00
_cell.angle_beta   90.00
_cell.angle_gamma   90.00
#
_symmetry.space_group_name_H-M   'P 1'
#
loop_
_entity.id
_entity.type
_entity.pdbx_description
1 polymer ?
#
loop_
_entity_poly.entity_id
_entity_poly.type
_entity_poly.pdbx_seq_one_letter_code
_entity_poly.pdbx_strand_id
1 'polypeptide(L)'
;VYLRIKCEPSVAKELSEFFTYEVPNAKFMPSVRKRYWDGKIRLYNTGTGKIYLGLLPYVRRFLAEQGYKIQYGEGITPPRKLSKALTTKFVKSLENGFEARNYQIDAVHNILERDRGLILSPTGSGKSFIIYALVRYYKEKLKDKKILIVVPTTSLVEQMYSDFNDYGWEVDKYCHRLYAGFDKETTKEVVISTWQSIFKKSKTYFNQFGTVII
;
A
#
# COMPACT_ATOMS: atom_id res chain seq x y z
N VAL A 1 -6.44 -7.75 -3.80
CA VAL A 1 -5.45 -7.91 -2.69
C VAL A 1 -4.58 -9.17 -2.87
N TYR A 2 -5.18 -10.33 -3.09
CA TYR A 2 -4.46 -11.60 -3.27
C TYR A 2 -4.30 -11.98 -4.74
N LEU A 3 -3.26 -12.74 -5.04
CA LEU A 3 -3.14 -13.53 -6.26
C LEU A 3 -3.48 -14.99 -5.94
N ARG A 4 -4.00 -15.73 -6.93
CA ARG A 4 -4.27 -17.17 -6.80
C ARG A 4 -3.34 -17.94 -7.73
N ILE A 5 -2.56 -18.86 -7.16
CA ILE A 5 -1.68 -19.76 -7.91
C ILE A 5 -2.41 -21.09 -8.07
N LYS A 6 -2.55 -21.55 -9.31
CA LYS A 6 -3.00 -22.91 -9.63
C LYS A 6 -1.75 -23.74 -9.93
N CYS A 7 -1.48 -24.75 -9.11
CA CYS A 7 -0.31 -25.61 -9.24
C CYS A 7 -0.58 -26.97 -8.60
N GLU A 8 0.31 -27.93 -8.85
CA GLU A 8 0.29 -29.24 -8.22
C GLU A 8 0.45 -29.15 -6.69
N PRO A 9 -0.04 -30.15 -5.92
CA PRO A 9 0.11 -30.18 -4.46
C PRO A 9 1.56 -30.13 -3.97
N SER A 10 2.51 -30.68 -4.72
CA SER A 10 3.96 -30.60 -4.40
C SER A 10 4.46 -29.15 -4.46
N VAL A 11 4.18 -28.46 -5.57
CA VAL A 11 4.54 -27.05 -5.77
C VAL A 11 3.86 -26.16 -4.72
N ALA A 12 2.61 -26.47 -4.35
CA ALA A 12 1.91 -25.75 -3.28
C ALA A 12 2.61 -25.89 -1.92
N LYS A 13 3.18 -27.05 -1.61
CA LYS A 13 3.97 -27.26 -0.38
C LYS A 13 5.28 -26.46 -0.43
N GLU A 14 6.01 -26.52 -1.54
CA GLU A 14 7.23 -25.75 -1.76
C GLU A 14 7.00 -24.23 -1.57
N LEU A 15 5.92 -23.71 -2.18
CA LEU A 15 5.51 -22.33 -1.99
C LEU A 15 5.16 -22.02 -0.52
N SER A 16 4.44 -22.91 0.15
CA SER A 16 4.11 -22.72 1.55
C SER A 16 5.36 -22.66 2.42
N GLU A 17 6.33 -23.53 2.19
CA GLU A 17 7.57 -23.59 2.97
C GLU A 17 8.46 -22.39 2.71
N PHE A 18 8.65 -22.02 1.44
CA PHE A 18 9.47 -20.87 1.07
C PHE A 18 8.88 -19.54 1.57
N PHE A 19 7.56 -19.37 1.46
CA PHE A 19 6.86 -18.16 1.93
C PHE A 19 6.41 -18.28 3.39
N THR A 20 7.31 -18.80 4.23
CA THR A 20 7.14 -18.90 5.68
C THR A 20 8.24 -18.16 6.43
N TYR A 21 7.88 -17.53 7.54
CA TYR A 21 8.86 -17.00 8.49
C TYR A 21 8.49 -17.35 9.93
N GLU A 22 9.51 -17.46 10.77
CA GLU A 22 9.34 -17.67 12.21
C GLU A 22 9.00 -16.34 12.89
N VAL A 23 8.00 -16.38 13.77
CA VAL A 23 7.63 -15.19 14.53
C VAL A 23 8.66 -14.97 15.63
N PRO A 24 9.26 -13.76 15.74
CA PRO A 24 10.20 -13.45 16.80
C PRO A 24 9.59 -13.76 18.17
N ASN A 25 10.34 -14.44 19.03
CA ASN A 25 9.90 -14.86 20.37
C ASN A 25 8.71 -15.85 20.42
N ALA A 26 8.32 -16.48 19.29
CA ALA A 26 7.21 -17.43 19.24
C ALA A 26 7.35 -18.58 20.24
N LYS A 27 8.58 -19.05 20.51
CA LYS A 27 8.87 -20.11 21.50
C LYS A 27 8.36 -19.81 22.91
N PHE A 28 8.14 -18.54 23.24
CA PHE A 28 7.60 -18.12 24.53
C PHE A 28 6.07 -18.02 24.57
N MET A 29 5.40 -18.06 23.41
CA MET A 29 3.94 -17.96 23.35
C MET A 29 3.28 -19.24 23.88
N PRO A 30 2.22 -19.13 24.71
CA PRO A 30 1.53 -20.30 25.26
C PRO A 30 1.01 -21.26 24.19
N SER A 31 0.58 -20.75 23.04
CA SER A 31 0.12 -21.55 21.90
C SER A 31 1.21 -22.46 21.31
N VAL A 32 2.46 -21.99 21.27
CA VAL A 32 3.61 -22.76 20.80
C VAL A 32 4.05 -23.78 21.85
N ARG A 33 4.12 -23.38 23.12
CA ARG A 33 4.46 -24.30 24.23
C ARG A 33 3.46 -25.44 24.36
N LYS A 34 2.17 -25.15 24.14
CA LYS A 34 1.08 -26.13 24.13
C LYS A 34 0.93 -26.88 22.79
N ARG A 35 1.83 -26.66 21.82
CA ARG A 35 1.84 -27.30 20.48
C ARG A 35 0.58 -27.11 19.64
N TYR A 36 -0.22 -26.07 19.92
CA TYR A 36 -1.37 -25.70 19.08
C TYR A 36 -0.96 -24.90 17.84
N TRP A 37 0.23 -24.31 17.86
CA TRP A 37 0.80 -23.56 16.75
C TRP A 37 2.32 -23.78 16.70
N ASP A 38 2.89 -23.80 15.50
CA ASP A 38 4.31 -24.10 15.26
C ASP A 38 5.21 -22.87 15.33
N GLY A 39 4.65 -21.69 15.65
CA GLY A 39 5.41 -20.44 15.74
C GLY A 39 5.73 -19.81 14.39
N LYS A 40 5.18 -20.33 13.29
CA LYS A 40 5.47 -19.89 11.92
C LYS A 40 4.24 -19.23 11.29
N ILE A 41 4.49 -18.17 10.52
CA ILE A 41 3.48 -17.54 9.66
C ILE A 41 3.74 -17.96 8.22
N ARG A 42 2.71 -18.53 7.58
CA ARG A 42 2.68 -18.92 6.17
C ARG A 42 1.95 -17.84 5.38
N LEU A 43 2.61 -17.23 4.41
CA LEU A 43 2.03 -16.18 3.56
C LEU A 43 1.27 -16.76 2.35
N TYR A 44 1.59 -17.99 1.95
CA TYR A 44 0.84 -18.77 0.98
C TYR A 44 -0.12 -19.73 1.70
N ASN A 45 -1.38 -19.74 1.29
CA ASN A 45 -2.39 -20.65 1.81
C ASN A 45 -2.60 -21.80 0.82
N THR A 46 -2.17 -23.00 1.18
CA THR A 46 -2.24 -24.21 0.34
C THR A 46 -3.68 -24.62 0.00
N GLY A 47 -4.63 -24.45 0.91
CA GLY A 47 -6.03 -24.83 0.67
C GLY A 47 -6.75 -23.92 -0.34
N THR A 48 -6.40 -22.64 -0.38
CA THR A 48 -7.05 -21.66 -1.28
C THR A 48 -6.18 -21.29 -2.49
N GLY A 49 -4.89 -21.62 -2.46
CA GLY A 49 -3.88 -21.19 -3.43
C GLY A 49 -3.57 -19.69 -3.39
N LYS A 50 -3.92 -18.99 -2.30
CA LYS A 50 -3.81 -17.52 -2.21
C LYS A 50 -2.50 -17.07 -1.57
N ILE A 51 -1.92 -16.01 -2.12
CA ILE A 51 -0.79 -15.25 -1.54
C ILE A 51 -0.97 -13.76 -1.85
N TYR A 52 -0.37 -12.88 -1.04
CA TYR A 52 -0.45 -11.44 -1.25
C TYR A 52 0.13 -11.03 -2.61
N LEU A 53 -0.62 -10.23 -3.38
CA LEU A 53 -0.19 -9.76 -4.71
C LEU A 53 1.16 -9.03 -4.68
N GLY A 54 1.52 -8.40 -3.56
CA GLY A 54 2.80 -7.70 -3.40
C GLY A 54 4.01 -8.64 -3.47
N LEU A 55 3.80 -9.94 -3.23
CA LEU A 55 4.84 -10.96 -3.28
C LEU A 55 5.03 -11.55 -4.69
N LEU A 56 4.28 -11.10 -5.70
CA LEU A 56 4.40 -11.60 -7.07
C LEU A 56 5.85 -11.59 -7.62
N PRO A 57 6.68 -10.54 -7.41
CA PRO A 57 8.07 -10.57 -7.86
C PRO A 57 8.88 -11.72 -7.23
N TYR A 58 8.67 -11.99 -5.94
CA TYR A 58 9.33 -13.07 -5.21
C TYR A 58 8.83 -14.44 -5.66
N VAL A 59 7.51 -14.59 -5.89
CA VAL A 59 6.92 -15.82 -6.44
C VAL A 59 7.49 -16.13 -7.82
N ARG A 60 7.59 -15.12 -8.70
CA ARG A 60 8.17 -15.27 -10.03
C ARG A 60 9.61 -15.77 -9.96
N ARG A 61 10.42 -15.12 -9.11
CA ARG A 61 11.83 -15.50 -8.93
C ARG A 61 11.95 -16.94 -8.41
N PHE A 62 11.23 -17.26 -7.33
CA PHE A 62 11.23 -18.60 -6.74
C PHE A 62 10.87 -19.69 -7.76
N LEU A 63 9.74 -19.53 -8.47
CA LEU A 63 9.30 -20.52 -9.45
C LEU A 63 10.28 -20.67 -10.63
N ALA A 64 10.87 -19.57 -11.09
CA ALA A 64 11.88 -19.60 -12.16
C ALA A 64 13.18 -20.30 -11.71
N GLU A 65 13.64 -20.04 -10.48
CA GLU A 65 14.82 -20.70 -9.90
C GLU A 65 14.61 -22.21 -9.73
N GLN A 66 13.39 -22.66 -9.46
CA GLN A 66 13.01 -24.08 -9.42
C GLN A 66 12.72 -24.69 -10.80
N GLY A 67 12.87 -23.93 -11.89
CA GLY A 67 12.67 -24.42 -13.26
C GLY A 67 11.20 -24.54 -13.70
N TYR A 68 10.25 -23.98 -12.94
CA TYR A 68 8.83 -24.01 -13.31
C TYR A 68 8.50 -22.97 -14.40
N LYS A 69 7.63 -23.37 -15.32
CA LYS A 69 7.05 -22.45 -16.31
C LYS A 69 5.85 -21.72 -15.71
N ILE A 70 5.85 -20.39 -15.81
CA ILE A 70 4.80 -19.53 -15.26
C ILE A 70 3.88 -19.05 -16.38
N GLN A 71 2.58 -19.29 -16.24
CA GLN A 71 1.55 -18.73 -17.09
C GLN A 71 0.73 -17.71 -16.30
N TYR A 72 0.55 -16.50 -16.85
CA TYR A 72 -0.25 -15.46 -16.21
C TYR A 72 -1.70 -15.59 -16.61
N GLY A 73 -2.58 -15.68 -15.61
CA GLY A 73 -4.02 -15.55 -15.82
C GLY A 73 -4.45 -14.10 -16.00
N GLU A 74 -5.74 -13.91 -16.22
CA GLU A 74 -6.36 -12.59 -16.36
C GLU A 74 -6.16 -11.72 -15.10
N GLY A 75 -6.01 -10.41 -15.31
CA GLY A 75 -5.89 -9.42 -14.23
C GLY A 75 -4.48 -9.19 -13.68
N ILE A 76 -3.46 -9.90 -14.17
CA ILE A 76 -2.06 -9.56 -13.89
C ILE A 76 -1.57 -8.59 -14.97
N THR A 77 -1.73 -7.30 -14.71
CA THR A 77 -1.26 -6.26 -15.62
C THR A 77 0.24 -6.03 -15.42
N PRO A 78 1.06 -6.00 -16.50
CA PRO A 78 2.44 -5.55 -16.38
C PRO A 78 2.51 -4.08 -15.92
N PRO A 79 3.65 -3.64 -15.37
CA PRO A 79 3.88 -2.22 -15.13
C PRO A 79 3.59 -1.41 -16.39
N ARG A 80 2.95 -0.25 -16.20
CA ARG A 80 2.66 0.68 -17.28
C ARG A 80 3.97 1.33 -17.72
N LYS A 81 4.11 1.60 -19.02
CA LYS A 81 5.16 2.49 -19.52
C LYS A 81 4.62 3.91 -19.45
N LEU A 82 5.03 4.67 -18.44
CA LEU A 82 4.69 6.08 -18.31
C LEU A 82 5.85 6.92 -18.79
N SER A 83 5.58 8.02 -19.50
CA SER A 83 6.67 8.96 -19.83
C SER A 83 7.09 9.70 -18.55
N LYS A 84 8.39 9.63 -18.23
CA LYS A 84 8.97 10.40 -17.12
C LYS A 84 8.75 11.90 -17.31
N ALA A 85 8.81 12.40 -18.53
CA ALA A 85 8.54 13.82 -18.83
C ALA A 85 7.11 14.24 -18.48
N LEU A 86 6.10 13.38 -18.74
CA LEU A 86 4.73 13.64 -18.32
C LEU A 86 4.59 13.63 -16.80
N THR A 87 5.29 12.73 -16.13
CA THR A 87 5.30 12.69 -14.65
C THR A 87 5.94 13.93 -14.06
N THR A 88 7.08 14.36 -14.60
CA THR A 88 7.74 15.61 -14.20
C THR A 88 6.81 16.80 -14.40
N LYS A 89 6.17 16.92 -15.58
CA LYS A 89 5.22 18.01 -15.86
C LYS A 89 4.07 18.03 -14.85
N PHE A 90 3.50 16.86 -14.54
CA PHE A 90 2.46 16.72 -13.53
C PHE A 90 2.94 17.16 -12.14
N VAL A 91 4.07 16.64 -11.65
CA VAL A 91 4.59 16.98 -10.32
C VAL A 91 4.92 18.48 -10.23
N LYS A 92 5.54 19.05 -11.27
CA LYS A 92 5.83 20.49 -11.32
C LYS A 92 4.58 21.36 -11.33
N SER A 93 3.47 20.87 -11.89
CA SER A 93 2.19 21.61 -11.84
C SER A 93 1.57 21.69 -10.43
N LEU A 94 2.10 20.94 -9.46
CA LEU A 94 1.69 20.95 -8.06
C LEU A 94 2.60 21.79 -7.16
N GLU A 95 3.66 22.38 -7.72
CA GLU A 95 4.58 23.24 -6.99
C GLU A 95 3.88 24.54 -6.57
N ASN A 96 3.97 24.88 -5.28
CA ASN A 96 3.42 26.11 -4.72
C ASN A 96 4.47 26.78 -3.82
N GLY A 97 5.34 27.60 -4.41
CA GLY A 97 6.40 28.29 -3.68
C GLY A 97 7.62 27.41 -3.30
N PHE A 98 7.76 26.24 -3.92
CA PHE A 98 8.93 25.35 -3.78
C PHE A 98 9.15 24.54 -5.05
N GLU A 99 10.34 23.99 -5.25
CA GLU A 99 10.65 23.08 -6.37
C GLU A 99 10.73 21.61 -5.90
N ALA A 100 10.10 20.72 -6.65
CA ALA A 100 10.15 19.29 -6.42
C ALA A 100 11.54 18.73 -6.75
N ARG A 101 12.12 17.99 -5.81
CA ARG A 101 13.43 17.35 -6.02
C ARG A 101 13.30 16.16 -6.96
N ASN A 102 14.34 15.89 -7.73
CA ASN A 102 14.37 14.78 -8.70
C ASN A 102 13.97 13.43 -8.08
N TYR A 103 14.44 13.12 -6.87
CA TYR A 103 14.09 11.87 -6.19
C TYR A 103 12.61 11.79 -5.80
N GLN A 104 11.94 12.93 -5.57
CA GLN A 104 10.50 12.96 -5.28
C GLN A 104 9.71 12.64 -6.56
N ILE A 105 10.12 13.24 -7.69
CA ILE A 105 9.55 12.95 -9.01
C ILE A 105 9.76 11.47 -9.36
N ASP A 106 10.96 10.93 -9.13
CA ASP A 106 11.27 9.52 -9.35
C ASP A 106 10.43 8.59 -8.47
N ALA A 107 10.23 8.95 -7.19
CA ALA A 107 9.38 8.19 -6.28
C ALA A 107 7.93 8.15 -6.76
N VAL A 108 7.37 9.30 -7.18
CA VAL A 108 6.03 9.37 -7.76
C VAL A 108 5.95 8.53 -9.04
N HIS A 109 6.88 8.72 -9.97
CA HIS A 109 6.93 8.00 -11.24
C HIS A 109 6.92 6.49 -11.08
N ASN A 110 7.78 5.96 -10.20
CA ASN A 110 7.87 4.54 -9.92
C ASN A 110 6.54 3.95 -9.40
N ILE A 111 5.82 4.70 -8.57
CA ILE A 111 4.51 4.26 -8.06
C ILE A 111 3.44 4.33 -9.16
N LEU A 112 3.44 5.37 -9.99
CA LEU A 112 2.45 5.51 -11.06
C LEU A 112 2.59 4.42 -12.14
N GLU A 113 3.81 3.93 -12.39
CA GLU A 113 4.02 2.82 -13.32
C GLU A 113 3.56 1.47 -12.77
N ARG A 114 3.66 1.26 -11.45
CA ARG A 114 3.47 -0.05 -10.81
C ARG A 114 2.15 -0.19 -10.06
N ASP A 115 1.41 0.91 -9.91
CA ASP A 115 0.21 1.07 -9.06
C ASP A 115 0.43 0.69 -7.56
N ARG A 116 1.65 0.28 -7.18
CA ARG A 116 2.05 -0.07 -5.80
C ARG A 116 3.57 0.00 -5.65
N GLY A 117 4.03 0.26 -4.42
CA GLY A 117 5.44 0.13 -4.09
C GLY A 117 5.72 0.48 -2.63
N LEU A 118 6.99 0.31 -2.26
CA LEU A 118 7.56 0.75 -0.99
C LEU A 118 8.58 1.83 -1.32
N ILE A 119 8.38 3.05 -0.80
CA ILE A 119 9.34 4.14 -0.96
C ILE A 119 10.19 4.21 0.30
N LEU A 120 11.45 3.78 0.21
CA LEU A 120 12.43 4.03 1.25
C LEU A 120 12.98 5.44 1.09
N SER A 121 12.90 6.22 2.16
CA SER A 121 13.32 7.62 2.12
C SER A 121 13.68 8.05 3.56
N PRO A 122 14.61 8.98 3.78
CA PRO A 122 14.96 9.46 5.11
C PRO A 122 13.94 10.49 5.63
N THR A 123 13.95 10.77 6.93
CA THR A 123 13.22 11.90 7.53
C THR A 123 13.72 13.22 6.95
N GLY A 124 12.84 14.21 6.77
CA GLY A 124 13.21 15.53 6.22
C GLY A 124 13.31 15.61 4.68
N SER A 125 13.13 14.50 3.97
CA SER A 125 13.18 14.44 2.49
C SER A 125 11.91 14.93 1.78
N GLY A 126 10.92 15.47 2.50
CA GLY A 126 9.66 15.91 1.92
C GLY A 126 8.77 14.76 1.44
N LYS A 127 8.56 13.74 2.30
CA LYS A 127 7.65 12.62 2.02
C LYS A 127 6.21 13.07 1.83
N SER A 128 5.76 14.05 2.60
CA SER A 128 4.40 14.59 2.51
C SER A 128 4.09 15.11 1.11
N PHE A 129 5.06 15.75 0.44
CA PHE A 129 4.89 16.15 -0.96
C PHE A 129 4.77 14.96 -1.93
N ILE A 130 5.54 13.88 -1.73
CA ILE A 130 5.39 12.66 -2.55
C ILE A 130 3.98 12.07 -2.37
N ILE A 131 3.51 12.00 -1.12
CA ILE A 131 2.16 11.53 -0.78
C ILE A 131 1.12 12.44 -1.44
N TYR A 132 1.27 13.76 -1.31
CA TYR A 132 0.39 14.76 -1.91
C TYR A 132 0.27 14.58 -3.43
N ALA A 133 1.39 14.46 -4.14
CA ALA A 133 1.39 14.26 -5.60
C ALA A 133 0.65 12.97 -6.00
N LEU A 134 0.87 11.88 -5.26
CA LEU A 134 0.14 10.63 -5.49
C LEU A 134 -1.36 10.77 -5.21
N VAL A 135 -1.72 11.46 -4.12
CA VAL A 135 -3.12 11.72 -3.76
C VAL A 135 -3.81 12.54 -4.84
N ARG A 136 -3.19 13.62 -5.32
CA ARG A 136 -3.72 14.46 -6.40
C ARG A 136 -3.93 13.65 -7.69
N TYR A 137 -2.99 12.78 -8.04
CA TYR A 137 -3.13 11.90 -9.21
C TYR A 137 -4.28 10.90 -9.03
N TYR A 138 -4.32 10.19 -7.91
CA TYR A 138 -5.33 9.15 -7.70
C TYR A 138 -6.73 9.72 -7.50
N LYS A 139 -6.87 10.92 -6.92
CA LYS A 139 -8.18 11.58 -6.78
C LYS A 139 -8.81 11.81 -8.15
N GLU A 140 -8.05 12.30 -9.12
CA GLU A 140 -8.55 12.51 -10.49
C GLU A 140 -8.84 11.19 -11.23
N LYS A 141 -8.11 10.11 -10.89
CA LYS A 141 -8.27 8.79 -11.50
C LYS A 141 -9.44 7.99 -10.90
N LEU A 142 -9.75 8.18 -9.62
CA LEU A 142 -10.76 7.43 -8.88
C LEU A 142 -12.10 8.19 -8.92
N LYS A 143 -13.09 7.68 -9.64
CA LYS A 143 -14.42 8.32 -9.73
C LYS A 143 -15.34 8.00 -8.55
N ASP A 144 -15.29 6.77 -8.04
CA ASP A 144 -16.22 6.25 -7.03
C ASP A 144 -15.51 5.62 -5.82
N LYS A 145 -14.25 6.01 -5.59
CA LYS A 145 -13.40 5.46 -4.54
C LYS A 145 -12.62 6.55 -3.83
N LYS A 146 -12.43 6.35 -2.53
CA LYS A 146 -11.66 7.24 -1.67
C LYS A 146 -10.19 6.85 -1.60
N ILE A 147 -9.39 7.74 -1.04
CA ILE A 147 -8.00 7.53 -0.69
C ILE A 147 -7.87 7.49 0.83
N LEU A 148 -7.19 6.48 1.36
CA LEU A 148 -6.88 6.36 2.78
C LEU A 148 -5.40 6.63 3.00
N ILE A 149 -5.07 7.57 3.87
CA ILE A 149 -3.72 7.84 4.36
C ILE A 149 -3.67 7.43 5.82
N VAL A 150 -2.75 6.54 6.18
CA VAL A 150 -2.56 6.07 7.55
C VAL A 150 -1.25 6.62 8.09
N VAL A 151 -1.32 7.34 9.20
CA VAL A 151 -0.15 7.91 9.91
C VAL A 151 -0.11 7.40 11.35
N PRO A 152 1.04 7.43 12.05
CA PRO A 152 1.15 6.76 13.35
C PRO A 152 0.48 7.52 14.51
N THR A 153 0.32 8.83 14.43
CA THR A 153 -0.22 9.67 15.52
C THR A 153 -1.25 10.69 15.00
N THR A 154 -2.10 11.19 15.90
CA THR A 154 -3.05 12.27 15.59
C THR A 154 -2.35 13.59 15.25
N SER A 155 -1.20 13.86 15.86
CA SER A 155 -0.37 15.02 15.48
C SER A 155 0.08 14.97 14.02
N LEU A 156 0.40 13.78 13.51
CA LEU A 156 0.76 13.59 12.10
C LEU A 156 -0.47 13.62 11.17
N VAL A 157 -1.68 13.36 11.69
CA VAL A 157 -2.92 13.58 10.93
C VAL A 157 -3.09 15.07 10.66
N GLU A 158 -2.96 15.90 11.70
CA GLU A 158 -3.02 17.36 11.56
C GLU A 158 -1.88 17.89 10.70
N GLN A 159 -0.65 17.42 10.91
CA GLN A 159 0.48 17.85 10.10
C GLN A 159 0.26 17.52 8.61
N MET A 160 -0.20 16.31 8.28
CA MET A 160 -0.46 15.94 6.87
C MET A 160 -1.60 16.79 6.27
N TYR A 161 -2.63 17.10 7.06
CA TYR A 161 -3.72 17.98 6.65
C TYR A 161 -3.21 19.40 6.36
N SER A 162 -2.41 19.97 7.25
CA SER A 162 -1.82 21.30 7.07
C SER A 162 -0.82 21.34 5.91
N ASP A 163 0.08 20.34 5.78
CA ASP A 163 1.02 20.25 4.67
C ASP A 163 0.28 20.30 3.31
N PHE A 164 -0.84 19.59 3.18
CA PHE A 164 -1.65 19.60 1.96
C PHE A 164 -2.28 20.97 1.67
N ASN A 165 -2.71 21.68 2.71
CA ASN A 165 -3.21 23.05 2.60
C ASN A 165 -2.11 24.00 2.14
N ASP A 166 -0.92 23.89 2.71
CA ASP A 166 0.25 24.72 2.37
C ASP A 166 0.73 24.46 0.93
N TYR A 167 0.57 23.23 0.43
CA TYR A 167 0.76 22.91 -0.99
C TYR A 167 -0.37 23.42 -1.92
N GLY A 168 -1.29 24.23 -1.40
CA GLY A 168 -2.31 24.93 -2.17
C GLY A 168 -3.59 24.13 -2.41
N TRP A 169 -3.94 23.16 -1.56
CA TRP A 169 -5.17 22.38 -1.72
C TRP A 169 -6.30 22.83 -0.79
N GLU A 170 -7.54 22.82 -1.28
CA GLU A 170 -8.75 23.09 -0.47
C GLU A 170 -9.09 21.91 0.47
N VAL A 171 -8.30 21.73 1.52
CA VAL A 171 -8.39 20.56 2.41
C VAL A 171 -9.76 20.43 3.11
N ASP A 172 -10.44 21.54 3.40
CA ASP A 172 -11.78 21.51 3.99
C ASP A 172 -12.82 20.87 3.08
N LYS A 173 -12.62 20.94 1.77
CA LYS A 173 -13.48 20.31 0.77
C LYS A 173 -13.13 18.83 0.55
N TYR A 174 -11.83 18.51 0.48
CA TYR A 174 -11.38 17.21 -0.01
C TYR A 174 -10.88 16.24 1.06
N CYS A 175 -10.44 16.73 2.22
CA CYS A 175 -9.75 15.94 3.24
C CYS A 175 -10.57 15.80 4.53
N HIS A 176 -10.63 14.57 5.05
CA HIS A 176 -11.24 14.23 6.33
C HIS A 176 -10.18 13.73 7.30
N ARG A 177 -10.12 14.34 8.48
CA ARG A 177 -9.29 13.89 9.59
C ARG A 177 -10.09 12.87 10.40
N LEU A 178 -9.55 11.67 10.60
CA LEU A 178 -10.25 10.57 11.27
C LEU A 178 -9.47 10.10 12.50
N TYR A 179 -9.91 10.58 13.67
CA TYR A 179 -9.52 10.09 14.99
C TYR A 179 -10.58 10.51 16.03
N ALA A 180 -10.34 10.23 17.31
CA ALA A 180 -11.28 10.55 18.39
C ALA A 180 -11.67 12.04 18.37
N GLY A 181 -12.98 12.33 18.37
CA GLY A 181 -13.54 13.68 18.30
C GLY A 181 -14.01 14.12 16.91
N PHE A 182 -13.67 13.37 15.84
CA PHE A 182 -14.16 13.62 14.49
C PHE A 182 -15.25 12.64 14.07
N ASP A 183 -16.08 13.04 13.10
CA ASP A 183 -17.09 12.18 12.52
C ASP A 183 -16.48 10.92 11.92
N LYS A 184 -17.12 9.78 12.20
CA LYS A 184 -16.66 8.47 11.75
C LYS A 184 -16.97 8.19 10.28
N GLU A 185 -17.89 8.95 9.72
CA GLU A 185 -18.37 8.88 8.35
C GLU A 185 -18.14 10.22 7.67
N THR A 186 -17.86 10.18 6.37
CA THR A 186 -17.50 11.38 5.60
C THR A 186 -17.84 11.17 4.14
N THR A 187 -18.23 12.23 3.43
CA THR A 187 -18.38 12.22 1.97
C THR A 187 -17.10 12.62 1.25
N LYS A 188 -16.09 13.11 1.98
CA LYS A 188 -14.84 13.58 1.41
C LYS A 188 -14.02 12.43 0.80
N GLU A 189 -13.24 12.77 -0.23
CA GLU A 189 -12.53 11.81 -1.08
C GLU A 189 -11.24 11.28 -0.43
N VAL A 190 -10.62 12.06 0.46
CA VAL A 190 -9.38 11.68 1.15
C VAL A 190 -9.60 11.59 2.65
N VAL A 191 -9.25 10.45 3.23
CA VAL A 191 -9.32 10.20 4.67
C VAL A 191 -7.91 10.05 5.22
N ILE A 192 -7.54 10.88 6.19
CA ILE A 192 -6.26 10.84 6.90
C ILE A 192 -6.53 10.32 8.32
N SER A 193 -5.95 9.18 8.68
CA SER A 193 -6.31 8.45 9.90
C SER A 193 -5.10 7.88 10.61
N THR A 194 -5.25 7.61 11.90
CA THR A 194 -4.34 6.69 12.60
C THR A 194 -4.77 5.24 12.43
N TRP A 195 -3.85 4.29 12.60
CA TRP A 195 -4.16 2.85 12.60
C TRP A 195 -5.19 2.49 13.69
N GLN A 196 -5.03 3.07 14.88
CA GLN A 196 -5.89 2.85 16.05
C GLN A 196 -7.35 3.28 15.79
N SER A 197 -7.58 4.23 14.88
CA SER A 197 -8.92 4.72 14.56
C SER A 197 -9.67 3.80 13.58
N ILE A 198 -8.95 2.99 12.80
CA ILE A 198 -9.54 2.17 11.72
C ILE A 198 -9.40 0.66 11.91
N PHE A 199 -8.52 0.17 12.79
CA PHE A 199 -8.24 -1.28 12.88
C PHE A 199 -9.45 -2.16 13.25
N LYS A 200 -10.46 -1.59 13.93
CA LYS A 200 -11.73 -2.27 14.28
C LYS A 200 -12.83 -2.13 13.22
N LYS A 201 -12.60 -1.37 12.14
CA LYS A 201 -13.60 -1.19 11.09
C LYS A 201 -13.80 -2.50 10.32
N SER A 202 -15.01 -2.73 9.81
CA SER A 202 -15.35 -3.94 9.07
C SER A 202 -14.62 -4.01 7.72
N LYS A 203 -14.52 -5.20 7.13
CA LYS A 203 -14.02 -5.37 5.76
C LYS A 203 -14.82 -4.54 4.75
N THR A 204 -16.13 -4.42 4.95
CA THR A 204 -17.02 -3.62 4.08
C THR A 204 -16.67 -2.14 4.09
N TYR A 205 -16.26 -1.58 5.23
CA TYR A 205 -15.77 -0.20 5.31
C TYR A 205 -14.57 0.03 4.39
N PHE A 206 -13.63 -0.92 4.32
CA PHE A 206 -12.43 -0.76 3.49
C PHE A 206 -12.69 -0.86 1.98
N ASN A 207 -13.84 -1.40 1.55
CA ASN A 207 -14.18 -1.52 0.13
C ASN A 207 -14.35 -0.14 -0.56
N GLN A 208 -14.52 0.94 0.20
CA GLN A 208 -14.65 2.30 -0.33
C GLN A 208 -13.32 2.88 -0.81
N PHE A 209 -12.16 2.33 -0.42
CA PHE A 209 -10.86 2.89 -0.75
C PHE A 209 -10.25 2.23 -2.00
N GLY A 210 -9.84 3.06 -2.96
CA GLY A 210 -9.14 2.65 -4.18
C GLY A 210 -7.63 2.72 -4.03
N THR A 211 -7.16 3.61 -3.16
CA THR A 211 -5.73 3.81 -2.85
C THR A 211 -5.54 3.87 -1.34
N VAL A 212 -4.48 3.21 -0.85
CA VAL A 212 -4.07 3.26 0.55
C VAL A 212 -2.59 3.62 0.61
N ILE A 213 -2.25 4.63 1.40
CA ILE A 213 -0.90 5.09 1.68
C ILE A 213 -0.66 4.94 3.18
N ILE A 214 0.47 4.34 3.56
CA ILE A 214 0.86 4.04 4.94
C ILE A 214 2.31 4.50 5.13
#